data_AF-A0A7S0S906-F1
#
_entry.id   AF-A0A7S0S906-F1
#
_cell.length_a   1.000
_cell.length_b   1.000
_cell.length_c   1.000
_cell.angle_alpha   90.00
_cell.angle_beta   90.00
_cell.angle_gamma   90.00
#
_symmetry.space_group_name_H-M   'P 1'
#
loop_
_entity.id
_entity.type
_entity.pdbx_description
1 polymer ?
#
loop_
_entity_poly.entity_id
_entity_poly.type
_entity_poly.pdbx_seq_one_letter_code
_entity_poly.pdbx_strand_id
1 'polypeptide(L)'
;AATLAIGSEFPFMKLVSADTMVGQSEMAKCQALSKVFEDAYKSPLSLIVLDDIERLLEYVAIGPRFSNVVLQALLTLLKRQPPPGRKLLVIGTTSLPFVFEDMGLTATFNVSLHCPLLGGDDARAVLAQLAVFEAHELDAAVALLDEQTPIKRLFMLLEMARHGGGGGRG
;
A
#
# COMPACT_ATOMS: atom_id res chain seq x y z
N ALA A 1 -2.94 -4.03 -3.14
CA ALA A 1 -3.06 -3.18 -4.35
C ALA A 1 -2.41 -3.83 -5.57
N ALA A 2 -1.11 -4.17 -5.55
CA ALA A 2 -0.39 -4.72 -6.72
C ALA A 2 -1.02 -6.00 -7.31
N THR A 3 -1.51 -6.94 -6.49
CA THR A 3 -2.15 -8.17 -6.97
C THR A 3 -3.46 -7.91 -7.73
N LEU A 4 -4.29 -6.97 -7.23
CA LEU A 4 -5.51 -6.54 -7.94
C LEU A 4 -5.17 -5.87 -9.28
N ALA A 5 -4.06 -5.13 -9.31
CA ALA A 5 -3.58 -4.49 -10.52
C ALA A 5 -3.19 -5.53 -11.59
N ILE A 6 -2.35 -6.50 -11.21
CA ILE A 6 -1.82 -7.52 -12.11
C ILE A 6 -2.92 -8.43 -12.66
N GLY A 7 -3.92 -8.79 -11.84
CA GLY A 7 -5.01 -9.66 -12.27
C GLY A 7 -6.03 -9.01 -13.25
N SER A 8 -5.95 -7.69 -13.47
CA SER A 8 -6.98 -6.94 -14.18
C SER A 8 -6.63 -6.53 -15.62
N GLU A 9 -5.48 -7.01 -16.16
CA GLU A 9 -5.03 -6.82 -17.56
C GLU A 9 -5.20 -5.38 -18.13
N PHE A 10 -4.95 -4.37 -17.30
CA PHE A 10 -5.03 -2.97 -17.73
C PHE A 10 -3.94 -2.65 -18.79
N PRO A 11 -4.28 -2.06 -19.94
CA PRO A 11 -3.31 -1.66 -20.96
C PRO A 11 -2.26 -0.66 -20.47
N PHE A 12 -2.62 0.18 -19.49
CA PHE A 12 -1.68 1.04 -18.79
C PHE A 12 -1.77 0.80 -17.28
N MET A 13 -0.63 0.54 -16.67
CA MET A 13 -0.51 0.38 -15.23
C MET A 13 0.71 1.14 -14.73
N LYS A 14 0.54 1.92 -13.66
CA LYS A 14 1.65 2.60 -13.01
C LYS A 14 1.56 2.50 -11.49
N LEU A 15 2.63 2.00 -10.88
CA LEU A 15 2.88 2.12 -9.44
C LEU A 15 3.68 3.40 -9.18
N VAL A 16 3.18 4.22 -8.27
CA VAL A 16 3.83 5.42 -7.76
C VAL A 16 4.03 5.23 -6.27
N SER A 17 5.27 5.23 -5.83
CA SER A 17 5.64 5.08 -4.42
C SER A 17 6.66 6.16 -4.05
N ALA A 18 6.63 6.59 -2.79
CA ALA A 18 7.55 7.59 -2.25
C ALA A 18 9.02 7.19 -2.44
N ASP A 19 9.33 5.88 -2.43
CA ASP A 19 10.67 5.35 -2.62
C ASP A 19 11.25 5.71 -4.01
N THR A 20 10.40 5.90 -5.02
CA THR A 20 10.83 6.32 -6.37
C THR A 20 11.04 7.83 -6.51
N MET A 21 10.69 8.60 -5.48
CA MET A 21 10.71 10.06 -5.45
C MET A 21 11.63 10.63 -4.37
N VAL A 22 12.49 9.79 -3.78
CA VAL A 22 13.45 10.21 -2.75
C VAL A 22 14.39 11.29 -3.29
N GLY A 23 14.59 12.36 -2.50
CA GLY A 23 15.47 13.47 -2.84
C GLY A 23 14.90 14.46 -3.86
N GLN A 24 13.69 14.24 -4.36
CA GLN A 24 13.01 15.20 -5.24
C GLN A 24 12.40 16.35 -4.45
N SER A 25 12.40 17.55 -5.03
CA SER A 25 11.65 18.68 -4.48
C SER A 25 10.14 18.43 -4.57
N GLU A 26 9.35 19.11 -3.74
CA GLU A 26 7.88 19.03 -3.78
C GLU A 26 7.33 19.30 -5.18
N MET A 27 7.90 20.28 -5.89
CA MET A 27 7.50 20.62 -7.27
C MET A 27 7.81 19.49 -8.26
N ALA A 28 8.98 18.84 -8.14
CA ALA A 28 9.33 17.72 -8.99
C ALA A 28 8.38 16.52 -8.77
N LYS A 29 7.96 16.27 -7.52
CA LYS A 29 6.93 15.27 -7.19
C LYS A 29 5.59 15.61 -7.84
N CYS A 30 5.13 16.86 -7.75
CA CYS A 30 3.91 17.30 -8.40
C CYS A 30 3.94 17.10 -9.92
N GLN A 31 5.07 17.41 -10.56
CA GLN A 31 5.25 17.21 -12.00
C GLN A 31 5.26 15.72 -12.36
N ALA A 32 5.94 14.88 -11.58
CA ALA A 32 5.97 13.44 -11.80
C ALA A 32 4.57 12.83 -11.66
N LEU A 33 3.81 13.22 -10.63
CA LEU A 33 2.41 12.81 -10.44
C LEU A 33 1.55 13.25 -11.63
N SER A 34 1.63 14.52 -12.02
CA SER A 34 0.85 15.06 -13.14
C SER A 34 1.12 14.31 -14.44
N LYS A 35 2.41 14.03 -14.73
CA LYS A 35 2.82 13.26 -15.90
C LYS A 35 2.25 11.84 -15.89
N VAL A 36 2.23 11.16 -14.75
CA VAL A 36 1.64 9.81 -14.63
C VAL A 36 0.16 9.81 -14.98
N PHE A 37 -0.60 10.80 -14.49
CA PHE A 37 -2.03 10.93 -14.83
C PHE A 37 -2.24 11.29 -16.30
N GLU A 38 -1.42 12.18 -16.87
CA GLU A 38 -1.47 12.52 -18.29
C GLU A 38 -1.18 11.33 -19.20
N ASP A 39 -0.19 10.50 -18.86
CA ASP A 39 0.11 9.27 -19.58
C ASP A 39 -1.02 8.25 -19.44
N ALA A 40 -1.64 8.15 -18.27
CA ALA A 40 -2.80 7.29 -18.05
C ALA A 40 -4.01 7.71 -18.94
N TYR A 41 -4.22 9.00 -19.19
CA TYR A 41 -5.29 9.46 -20.07
C TYR A 41 -5.08 9.09 -21.55
N LYS A 42 -3.86 8.72 -21.95
CA LYS A 42 -3.54 8.26 -23.31
C LYS A 42 -3.90 6.80 -23.57
N SER A 43 -4.24 6.01 -22.54
CA SER A 43 -4.74 4.64 -22.66
C SER A 43 -6.28 4.56 -22.51
N PRO A 44 -6.99 3.65 -23.21
CA PRO A 44 -8.45 3.48 -23.08
C PRO A 44 -8.87 3.05 -21.67
N LEU A 45 -8.01 2.30 -21.00
CA LEU A 45 -8.24 1.77 -19.65
C LEU A 45 -6.91 1.82 -18.90
N SER A 46 -6.92 2.44 -17.72
CA SER A 46 -5.69 2.73 -16.96
C SER A 46 -5.87 2.47 -15.48
N LEU A 47 -4.79 2.01 -14.84
CA LEU A 47 -4.71 1.82 -13.41
C LEU A 47 -3.48 2.55 -12.84
N ILE A 48 -3.72 3.42 -11.87
CA ILE A 48 -2.66 4.05 -11.08
C ILE A 48 -2.76 3.52 -9.65
N VAL A 49 -1.63 3.04 -9.12
CA VAL A 49 -1.49 2.70 -7.70
C VAL A 49 -0.63 3.78 -7.05
N LEU A 50 -1.21 4.51 -6.10
CA LEU A 50 -0.52 5.47 -5.25
C LEU A 50 -0.23 4.79 -3.91
N ASP A 51 1.01 4.37 -3.73
CA ASP A 51 1.43 3.59 -2.57
C ASP A 51 2.03 4.47 -1.47
N ASP A 52 1.59 4.24 -0.24
CA ASP A 52 2.04 4.93 0.98
C ASP A 52 1.93 6.46 0.84
N ILE A 53 0.70 6.94 0.64
CA ILE A 53 0.43 8.34 0.30
C ILE A 53 0.91 9.30 1.40
N GLU A 54 0.82 8.92 2.67
CA GLU A 54 1.37 9.73 3.77
C GLU A 54 2.87 9.99 3.59
N ARG A 55 3.63 9.02 3.05
CA ARG A 55 5.03 9.24 2.67
C ARG A 55 5.20 10.10 1.43
N LEU A 56 4.33 9.97 0.42
CA LEU A 56 4.35 10.86 -0.75
C LEU A 56 4.16 12.33 -0.32
N LEU A 57 3.33 12.55 0.68
CA LEU A 57 3.08 13.84 1.32
C LEU A 57 4.14 14.27 2.32
N GLU A 58 5.19 13.47 2.54
CA GLU A 58 6.23 13.74 3.53
C GLU A 58 5.65 14.00 4.93
N TYR A 59 4.59 13.26 5.29
CA TYR A 59 3.92 13.45 6.57
C TYR A 59 4.83 13.10 7.75
N VAL A 60 4.87 14.00 8.73
CA VAL A 60 5.56 13.82 10.01
C VAL A 60 4.60 14.17 11.14
N ALA A 61 4.38 13.23 12.06
CA ALA A 61 3.41 13.37 13.15
C ALA A 61 3.79 14.47 14.18
N ILE A 62 5.09 14.76 14.35
CA ILE A 62 5.55 15.78 15.30
C ILE A 62 5.28 17.17 14.72
N GLY A 63 4.34 17.90 15.34
CA GLY A 63 3.95 19.26 14.92
C GLY A 63 3.26 19.27 13.55
N PRO A 64 2.28 18.37 13.35
CA PRO A 64 1.91 17.73 12.09
C PRO A 64 2.32 18.51 10.84
N ARG A 65 3.34 17.99 10.14
CA ARG A 65 3.91 18.59 8.93
C ARG A 65 3.66 17.69 7.75
N PHE A 66 3.42 18.29 6.60
CA PHE A 66 3.29 17.62 5.31
C PHE A 66 3.52 18.61 4.19
N SER A 67 3.79 18.10 2.98
CA SER A 67 3.83 18.89 1.77
C SER A 67 2.42 19.26 1.32
N ASN A 68 1.97 20.47 1.67
CA ASN A 68 0.68 20.97 1.19
C ASN A 68 0.64 21.10 -0.33
N VAL A 69 1.79 21.39 -0.97
CA VAL A 69 1.87 21.51 -2.43
C VAL A 69 1.56 20.17 -3.09
N VAL A 70 2.13 19.06 -2.59
CA VAL A 70 1.84 17.72 -3.11
C VAL A 70 0.39 17.30 -2.77
N LEU A 71 -0.11 17.65 -1.58
CA LEU A 71 -1.50 17.38 -1.20
C LEU A 71 -2.50 18.05 -2.17
N GLN A 72 -2.36 19.35 -2.43
CA GLN A 72 -3.25 20.06 -3.33
C GLN A 72 -3.19 19.51 -4.77
N ALA A 73 -1.99 19.10 -5.22
CA ALA A 73 -1.83 18.45 -6.51
C ALA A 73 -2.59 17.10 -6.56
N LEU A 74 -2.43 16.25 -5.53
CA LEU A 74 -3.14 14.98 -5.44
C LEU A 74 -4.66 15.16 -5.39
N LEU A 75 -5.17 16.05 -4.53
CA LEU A 75 -6.61 16.35 -4.45
C LEU A 75 -7.17 16.80 -5.80
N THR A 76 -6.40 17.60 -6.54
CA THR A 76 -6.78 18.06 -7.88
C THR A 76 -6.79 16.91 -8.90
N LEU A 77 -5.73 16.09 -8.91
CA LEU A 77 -5.59 14.97 -9.84
C LEU A 77 -6.63 13.87 -9.59
N LEU A 78 -6.94 13.56 -8.34
CA LEU A 78 -7.94 12.56 -7.95
C LEU A 78 -9.37 12.97 -8.30
N LYS A 79 -9.69 14.28 -8.25
CA LYS A 79 -11.01 14.79 -8.64
C LYS A 79 -11.20 14.96 -10.14
N ARG A 80 -10.11 14.95 -10.91
CA ARG A 80 -10.16 15.17 -12.36
C ARG A 80 -10.76 13.95 -13.06
N GLN A 81 -11.83 14.18 -13.83
CA GLN A 81 -12.42 13.14 -14.67
C GLN A 81 -11.50 12.83 -15.86
N PRO A 82 -11.31 11.55 -16.21
CA PRO A 82 -10.59 11.18 -17.43
C PRO A 82 -11.34 11.70 -18.68
N PRO A 83 -10.64 11.93 -19.80
CA PRO A 83 -11.28 12.36 -21.05
C PRO A 83 -12.37 11.37 -21.51
N PRO A 84 -13.35 11.83 -22.32
CA PRO A 84 -14.41 10.97 -22.83
C PRO A 84 -13.86 9.71 -23.52
N GLY A 85 -14.49 8.58 -23.22
CA GLY A 85 -14.07 7.27 -23.76
C GLY A 85 -12.87 6.64 -23.06
N ARG A 86 -12.32 7.26 -22.00
CA ARG A 86 -11.21 6.73 -21.21
C ARG A 86 -11.66 6.39 -19.80
N LYS A 87 -11.15 5.29 -19.24
CA LYS A 87 -11.43 4.84 -17.87
C LYS A 87 -10.15 4.82 -17.05
N LEU A 88 -10.21 5.37 -15.85
CA LEU A 88 -9.10 5.39 -14.90
C LEU A 88 -9.58 4.82 -13.57
N LEU A 89 -8.87 3.82 -13.07
CA LEU A 89 -8.95 3.35 -11.69
C LEU A 89 -7.72 3.87 -10.93
N VAL A 90 -7.95 4.47 -9.76
CA VAL A 90 -6.87 4.87 -8.85
C VAL A 90 -7.03 4.10 -7.55
N ILE A 91 -5.96 3.42 -7.11
CA ILE A 91 -5.89 2.73 -5.84
C ILE A 91 -4.87 3.46 -4.97
N GLY A 92 -5.31 4.03 -3.85
CA GLY A 92 -4.45 4.59 -2.82
C GLY A 92 -4.23 3.61 -1.67
N THR A 93 -3.03 3.55 -1.11
CA THR A 93 -2.76 2.86 0.15
C THR A 93 -2.33 3.86 1.22
N THR A 94 -2.75 3.61 2.45
CA THR A 94 -2.32 4.36 3.63
C THR A 94 -2.35 3.47 4.86
N SER A 95 -1.43 3.72 5.78
CA SER A 95 -1.39 3.17 7.14
C SER A 95 -1.94 4.17 8.17
N LEU A 96 -2.26 5.41 7.77
CA LEU A 96 -2.70 6.50 8.64
C LEU A 96 -4.08 7.06 8.21
N PRO A 97 -5.17 6.28 8.36
CA PRO A 97 -6.50 6.67 7.86
C PRO A 97 -7.04 7.96 8.51
N PHE A 98 -6.69 8.24 9.77
CA PHE A 98 -7.10 9.47 10.45
C PHE A 98 -6.48 10.72 9.79
N VAL A 99 -5.22 10.64 9.38
CA VAL A 99 -4.53 11.73 8.67
C VAL A 99 -5.20 12.01 7.33
N PHE A 100 -5.63 10.96 6.64
CA PHE A 100 -6.36 11.07 5.38
C PHE A 100 -7.69 11.81 5.52
N GLU A 101 -8.39 11.57 6.62
CA GLU A 101 -9.64 12.26 6.93
C GLU A 101 -9.38 13.76 7.19
N ASP A 102 -8.41 14.07 8.06
CA ASP A 102 -8.01 15.45 8.37
C ASP A 102 -7.53 16.22 7.13
N MET A 103 -6.87 15.54 6.18
CA MET A 103 -6.40 16.11 4.92
C MET A 103 -7.48 16.19 3.83
N GLY A 104 -8.69 15.68 4.08
CA GLY A 104 -9.78 15.66 3.11
C GLY A 104 -9.57 14.69 1.94
N LEU A 105 -8.61 13.77 2.04
CA LEU A 105 -8.32 12.76 1.02
C LEU A 105 -9.40 11.68 0.98
N THR A 106 -9.94 11.29 2.13
CA THR A 106 -10.98 10.25 2.23
C THR A 106 -12.17 10.54 1.33
N ALA A 107 -12.60 11.80 1.25
CA ALA A 107 -13.73 12.23 0.41
C ALA A 107 -13.42 12.22 -1.10
N THR A 108 -12.15 12.08 -1.50
CA THR A 108 -11.76 12.01 -2.92
C THR A 108 -11.78 10.60 -3.49
N PHE A 109 -11.77 9.58 -2.64
CA PHE A 109 -11.89 8.18 -3.06
C PHE A 109 -13.34 7.73 -2.98
N ASN A 110 -13.79 6.98 -3.98
CA ASN A 110 -15.18 6.48 -4.03
C ASN A 110 -15.45 5.34 -3.05
N VAL A 111 -14.42 4.55 -2.74
CA VAL A 111 -14.50 3.36 -1.89
C VAL A 111 -13.26 3.33 -1.01
N SER A 112 -13.47 3.06 0.28
CA SER A 112 -12.40 2.74 1.22
C SER A 112 -12.54 1.29 1.66
N LEU A 113 -11.45 0.53 1.61
CA LEU A 113 -11.41 -0.87 2.03
C LEU A 113 -10.44 -0.99 3.21
N HIS A 114 -10.95 -1.42 4.35
CA HIS A 114 -10.11 -1.69 5.52
C HIS A 114 -9.40 -3.04 5.34
N CYS A 115 -8.08 -3.04 5.53
CA CYS A 115 -7.27 -4.25 5.56
C CYS A 115 -6.90 -4.55 7.02
N PRO A 116 -7.58 -5.50 7.69
CA PRO A 116 -7.35 -5.78 9.11
C PRO A 116 -6.00 -6.47 9.34
N LEU A 117 -5.52 -6.40 10.58
CA LEU A 117 -4.44 -7.24 11.07
C LEU A 117 -4.94 -8.68 11.27
N LEU A 118 -4.04 -9.65 11.21
CA LEU A 118 -4.39 -11.05 11.44
C LEU A 118 -4.63 -11.28 12.93
N GLY A 119 -5.82 -11.76 13.28
CA GLY A 119 -6.06 -12.36 14.59
C GLY A 119 -5.52 -13.80 14.67
N GLY A 120 -5.70 -14.46 15.81
CA GLY A 120 -5.22 -15.83 16.02
C GLY A 120 -5.76 -16.84 14.99
N ASP A 121 -7.07 -16.80 14.72
CA ASP A 121 -7.70 -17.70 13.75
C ASP A 121 -7.23 -17.42 12.31
N ASP A 122 -7.09 -16.15 11.94
CA ASP A 122 -6.57 -15.75 10.63
C ASP A 122 -5.12 -16.21 10.45
N ALA A 123 -4.27 -15.96 11.46
CA ALA A 123 -2.89 -16.38 11.46
C ALA A 123 -2.77 -17.91 11.34
N ARG A 124 -3.59 -18.66 12.06
CA ARG A 124 -3.68 -20.13 11.96
C ARG A 124 -4.03 -20.58 10.53
N ALA A 125 -5.03 -19.95 9.93
CA ALA A 125 -5.45 -20.24 8.56
C ALA A 125 -4.33 -19.95 7.55
N VAL A 126 -3.65 -18.81 7.68
CA VAL A 126 -2.49 -18.47 6.83
C VAL A 126 -1.36 -19.49 7.00
N LEU A 127 -0.97 -19.83 8.23
CA LEU A 127 0.09 -20.80 8.49
C LEU A 127 -0.23 -22.19 7.95
N ALA A 128 -1.47 -22.65 8.12
CA ALA A 128 -1.95 -23.91 7.58
C ALA A 128 -1.88 -23.93 6.04
N GLN A 129 -2.27 -22.84 5.39
CA GLN A 129 -2.23 -22.72 3.93
C GLN A 129 -0.79 -22.66 3.38
N LEU A 130 0.13 -22.05 4.12
CA LEU A 130 1.55 -22.00 3.74
C LEU A 130 2.27 -23.34 3.96
N ALA A 131 1.66 -24.28 4.70
CA ALA A 131 2.19 -25.63 4.98
C ALA A 131 3.64 -25.61 5.50
N VAL A 132 3.96 -24.63 6.36
CA VAL A 132 5.32 -24.46 6.96
C VAL A 132 5.47 -25.27 8.25
N PHE A 133 4.35 -25.63 8.88
CA PHE A 133 4.29 -26.38 10.14
C PHE A 133 3.36 -27.58 9.98
N GLU A 134 3.60 -28.62 10.78
CA GLU A 134 2.66 -29.73 10.91
C GLU A 134 1.39 -29.29 11.64
N ALA A 135 0.27 -29.98 11.40
CA ALA A 135 -1.04 -29.57 11.93
C ALA A 135 -1.09 -29.43 13.47
N HIS A 136 -0.26 -30.20 14.19
CA HIS A 136 -0.17 -30.17 15.65
C HIS A 136 0.71 -29.03 16.19
N GLU A 137 1.54 -28.41 15.35
CA GLU A 137 2.44 -27.31 15.71
C GLU A 137 1.80 -25.94 15.49
N LEU A 138 0.71 -25.87 14.71
CA LEU A 138 0.04 -24.62 14.35
C LEU A 138 -0.42 -23.81 15.55
N ASP A 139 -1.06 -24.44 16.54
CA ASP A 139 -1.61 -23.73 17.69
C ASP A 139 -0.48 -23.14 18.56
N ALA A 140 0.64 -23.86 18.68
CA ALA A 140 1.84 -23.37 19.36
C ALA A 140 2.50 -22.22 18.59
N ALA A 141 2.58 -22.31 17.26
CA ALA A 141 3.13 -21.24 16.43
C ALA A 141 2.30 -19.95 16.50
N VAL A 142 0.97 -20.07 16.50
CA VAL A 142 0.05 -18.93 16.66
C VAL A 142 0.18 -18.29 18.04
N ALA A 143 0.36 -19.09 19.10
CA ALA A 143 0.56 -18.58 20.46
C ALA A 143 1.85 -17.76 20.64
N LEU A 144 2.81 -17.87 19.73
CA LEU A 144 4.04 -17.05 19.72
C LEU A 144 3.88 -15.72 18.98
N LEU A 145 2.75 -15.49 18.31
CA LEU A 145 2.45 -14.24 17.62
C LEU A 145 1.77 -13.25 18.57
N ASP A 146 1.89 -11.96 18.23
CA ASP A 146 1.10 -10.93 18.90
C ASP A 146 -0.39 -11.11 18.53
N GLU A 147 -1.30 -10.71 19.44
CA GLU A 147 -2.76 -10.84 19.28
C GLU A 147 -3.27 -10.28 17.94
N GLN A 148 -2.64 -9.21 17.46
CA GLN A 148 -2.86 -8.66 16.13
C GLN A 148 -1.54 -8.55 15.37
N THR A 149 -1.37 -9.38 14.34
CA THR A 149 -0.12 -9.48 13.60
C THR A 149 -0.29 -9.01 12.14
N PRO A 150 0.49 -8.04 11.66
CA PRO A 150 0.53 -7.72 10.25
C PRO A 150 1.03 -8.92 9.43
N ILE A 151 0.35 -9.26 8.33
CA ILE A 151 0.73 -10.40 7.48
C ILE A 151 2.19 -10.33 7.00
N LYS A 152 2.71 -9.13 6.72
CA LYS A 152 4.12 -8.93 6.33
C LYS A 152 5.10 -9.32 7.45
N ARG A 153 4.73 -9.05 8.71
CA ARG A 153 5.53 -9.45 9.87
C ARG A 153 5.51 -10.96 10.04
N LEU A 154 4.35 -11.60 9.85
CA LEU A 154 4.25 -13.07 9.86
C LEU A 154 5.20 -13.69 8.84
N PHE A 155 5.18 -13.25 7.59
CA PHE A 155 6.10 -13.74 6.56
C PHE A 155 7.57 -13.52 6.90
N MET A 156 7.91 -12.34 7.44
CA MET A 156 9.27 -12.05 7.89
C MET A 156 9.74 -13.01 8.99
N LEU A 157 8.90 -13.28 9.99
CA LEU A 157 9.21 -14.22 11.07
C LEU A 157 9.42 -15.64 10.55
N LEU A 158 8.58 -16.08 9.61
CA LEU A 158 8.73 -17.39 8.95
C LEU A 158 10.04 -17.49 8.18
N GLU A 159 10.41 -16.44 7.44
CA GLU A 159 11.66 -16.40 6.68
C GLU A 159 12.89 -16.43 7.59
N MET A 160 12.85 -15.69 8.70
CA MET A 160 13.89 -15.73 9.73
C MET A 160 14.02 -17.11 10.38
N ALA A 161 12.90 -17.74 10.74
CA ALA A 161 12.89 -19.08 11.32
C ALA A 161 13.48 -20.11 10.35
N ARG A 162 13.19 -19.98 9.04
CA ARG A 162 13.73 -20.86 8.00
C ARG A 162 15.26 -20.75 7.86
N HIS A 163 15.83 -19.56 8.05
CA HIS A 163 17.27 -19.33 7.93
C HIS A 163 18.04 -19.51 9.26
N GLY A 164 17.36 -19.48 10.40
CA GLY A 164 17.95 -19.67 11.73
C GLY A 164 18.44 -21.11 12.01
N GLY A 165 18.07 -22.10 11.20
CA GLY A 165 18.43 -23.52 11.39
C GLY A 165 19.90 -23.89 11.11
N GLY A 166 20.75 -22.95 10.68
CA GLY A 166 22.14 -23.23 10.28
C GLY A 166 23.24 -22.91 11.30
N GLY A 167 22.94 -22.32 12.47
CA GLY A 167 23.93 -21.61 13.29
C GLY A 167 24.04 -22.02 14.75
N GLY A 168 23.85 -23.29 15.09
CA GLY A 168 23.80 -23.76 16.48
C GLY A 168 24.50 -25.09 16.76
N ARG A 169 25.73 -25.28 16.27
CA ARG A 169 26.69 -26.25 16.81
C ARG A 169 28.10 -25.67 16.70
N GLY A 170 28.61 -25.18 17.82
CA GLY A 170 29.98 -24.73 18.06
C GLY A 170 30.19 -24.60 19.54
#